data_AF-A0A962JL79-F1
#
_entry.id   AF-A0A962JL79-F1
#
_cell.length_a   1.000
_cell.length_b   1.000
_cell.length_c   1.000
_cell.angle_alpha   90.00
_cell.angle_beta   90.00
_cell.angle_gamma   90.00
#
_symmetry.space_group_name_H-M   'P 1'
#
loop_
_entity.id
_entity.type
_entity.pdbx_description
1 polymer ?
#
loop_
_entity_poly.entity_id
_entity_poly.type
_entity_poly.pdbx_seq_one_letter_code
_entity_poly.pdbx_strand_id
1 'polypeptide(L)'
;KLSWADLMALSGTVALEEMGFKTIGFASGRVDDWEPDTVYWGPENTFLADQRYSGNRQLERPLAAVQMGLIYVNPEGPNGNPDPLAAAIDVRETFARMAMDDEETVALIAGGHTFGKAHGAHDPGTCVGPEPSAAGVEQQGLGWKNSCGKGNAEDTVGSGLEGAWSSNPIAFTTGYLDNLFR
;
A
#
# COMPACT_ATOMS: atom_id res chain seq x y z
N LYS A 1 -17.38 21.78 -5.31
CA LYS A 1 -17.55 21.71 -3.84
C LYS A 1 -17.29 20.27 -3.42
N LEU A 2 -16.02 19.89 -3.26
CA LEU A 2 -15.57 18.54 -2.95
C LEU A 2 -14.21 18.69 -2.25
N SER A 3 -14.03 18.05 -1.10
CA SER A 3 -12.75 18.01 -0.38
C SER A 3 -11.79 17.03 -1.04
N TRP A 4 -10.49 17.20 -0.85
CA TRP A 4 -9.49 16.20 -1.24
C TRP A 4 -9.75 14.86 -0.55
N ALA A 5 -10.13 14.88 0.74
CA ALA A 5 -10.45 13.68 1.49
C ALA A 5 -11.58 12.86 0.85
N ASP A 6 -12.69 13.50 0.43
CA ASP A 6 -13.76 12.80 -0.29
C ASP A 6 -13.36 12.45 -1.72
N LEU A 7 -12.62 13.32 -2.41
CA LEU A 7 -12.19 13.08 -3.79
C LEU A 7 -11.30 11.85 -3.92
N MET A 8 -10.35 11.63 -3.01
CA MET A 8 -9.47 10.47 -3.04
C MET A 8 -10.27 9.17 -2.90
N ALA A 9 -11.17 9.09 -1.92
CA ALA A 9 -12.02 7.91 -1.71
C ALA A 9 -13.04 7.71 -2.86
N LEU A 10 -13.60 8.80 -3.39
CA LEU A 10 -14.53 8.74 -4.52
C LEU A 10 -13.82 8.25 -5.79
N SER A 11 -12.58 8.68 -6.02
CA SER A 11 -11.79 8.26 -7.18
C SER A 11 -11.56 6.74 -7.18
N GLY A 12 -11.26 6.16 -6.02
CA GLY A 12 -11.17 4.70 -5.86
C GLY A 12 -12.52 3.98 -6.09
N THR A 13 -13.62 4.56 -5.59
CA THR A 13 -14.98 4.03 -5.81
C THR A 13 -15.32 4.00 -7.29
N VAL A 14 -15.08 5.10 -8.01
CA VAL A 14 -15.34 5.21 -9.46
C VAL A 14 -14.43 4.27 -10.25
N ALA A 15 -13.16 4.14 -9.88
CA ALA A 15 -12.25 3.20 -10.54
C ALA A 15 -12.75 1.75 -10.45
N LEU A 16 -13.26 1.33 -9.29
CA LEU A 16 -13.87 0.00 -9.14
C LEU A 16 -15.10 -0.16 -10.06
N GLU A 17 -15.99 0.83 -10.11
CA GLU A 17 -17.19 0.79 -10.95
C GLU A 17 -16.86 0.77 -12.44
N GLU A 18 -15.89 1.55 -12.89
CA GLU A 18 -15.43 1.61 -14.28
C GLU A 18 -14.80 0.28 -14.72
N MET A 19 -14.09 -0.40 -13.82
CA MET A 19 -13.50 -1.72 -14.07
C MET A 19 -14.51 -2.87 -13.88
N GLY A 20 -15.80 -2.58 -13.66
CA GLY A 20 -16.88 -3.57 -13.63
C GLY A 20 -17.21 -4.16 -12.26
N PHE A 21 -16.71 -3.58 -11.17
CA PHE A 21 -17.09 -3.95 -9.81
C PHE A 21 -18.18 -3.04 -9.26
N LYS A 22 -19.34 -3.60 -8.88
CA LYS A 22 -20.41 -2.83 -8.27
C LYS A 22 -20.12 -2.58 -6.79
N THR A 23 -19.95 -1.31 -6.41
CA THR A 23 -19.71 -0.92 -5.02
C THR A 23 -20.97 -1.00 -4.16
N ILE A 24 -20.80 -1.08 -2.83
CA ILE A 24 -21.92 -1.08 -1.88
C ILE A 24 -22.55 0.31 -1.72
N GLY A 25 -21.79 1.38 -1.99
CA GLY A 25 -22.21 2.77 -1.90
C GLY A 25 -21.05 3.70 -1.55
N PHE A 26 -21.33 5.01 -1.54
CA PHE A 26 -20.36 6.06 -1.17
C PHE A 26 -21.03 7.14 -0.31
N ALA A 27 -20.30 7.62 0.70
CA ALA A 27 -20.71 8.75 1.54
C ALA A 27 -19.62 9.83 1.54
N SER A 28 -20.03 11.06 1.21
CA SER A 28 -19.23 12.27 1.36
C SER A 28 -19.42 12.89 2.75
N GLY A 29 -18.61 13.89 3.07
CA GLY A 29 -18.67 14.66 4.31
C GLY A 29 -17.33 14.79 5.03
N ARG A 30 -16.26 14.22 4.47
CA ARG A 30 -14.91 14.42 5.02
C ARG A 30 -14.49 15.87 4.74
N VAL A 31 -14.08 16.58 5.78
CA VAL A 31 -13.58 17.95 5.67
C VAL A 31 -12.06 17.87 5.51
N ASP A 32 -11.49 18.64 4.59
CA ASP A 32 -10.05 18.76 4.48
C ASP A 32 -9.47 19.45 5.70
N ASP A 33 -8.31 18.97 6.14
CA ASP A 33 -7.45 19.69 7.06
C ASP A 33 -6.39 20.50 6.30
N TRP A 34 -5.74 21.43 6.98
CA TRP A 34 -4.73 22.33 6.41
C TRP A 34 -3.34 22.09 6.97
N GLU A 35 -3.22 21.22 7.97
CA GLU A 35 -1.96 20.78 8.58
C GLU A 35 -2.04 19.28 8.94
N PRO A 36 -0.91 18.59 9.09
CA PRO A 36 -0.90 17.18 9.47
C PRO A 36 -1.32 16.98 10.94
N ASP A 37 -2.08 15.92 11.21
CA ASP A 37 -2.39 15.50 12.58
C ASP A 37 -1.15 14.93 13.29
N THR A 38 -1.09 15.12 14.61
CA THR A 38 0.00 14.61 15.45
C THR A 38 -0.30 13.18 15.89
N VAL A 39 0.12 12.22 15.07
CA VAL A 39 -0.07 10.78 15.32
C VAL A 39 1.26 10.12 15.70
N TYR A 40 1.23 9.25 16.71
CA TYR A 40 2.38 8.41 17.07
C TYR A 40 2.47 7.19 16.14
N TRP A 41 3.41 7.23 15.18
CA TRP A 41 3.61 6.17 14.18
C TRP A 41 4.64 5.09 14.58
N GLY A 42 5.24 5.22 15.76
CA GLY A 42 6.20 4.26 16.31
C GLY A 42 7.49 4.90 16.82
N PRO A 43 8.35 4.11 17.48
CA PRO A 43 9.57 4.59 18.10
C PRO A 43 10.74 4.79 17.13
N GLU A 44 10.64 4.28 15.90
CA GLU A 44 11.75 4.26 14.95
C GLU A 44 12.10 5.65 14.42
N ASN A 45 13.40 5.89 14.26
CA ASN A 45 13.95 7.09 13.64
C ASN A 45 14.35 6.89 12.17
N THR A 46 14.13 5.69 11.62
CA THR A 46 14.54 5.29 10.27
C THR A 46 13.37 4.60 9.58
N PHE A 47 13.08 4.97 8.33
CA PHE A 47 12.06 4.31 7.52
C PHE A 47 12.38 2.82 7.34
N LEU A 48 11.34 1.99 7.33
CA LEU A 48 11.39 0.53 7.22
C LEU A 48 12.14 -0.18 8.36
N ALA A 49 12.59 0.55 9.40
CA ALA A 49 13.08 -0.10 10.61
C ALA A 49 11.92 -0.69 11.44
N ASP A 50 12.28 -1.61 12.32
CA ASP A 50 11.41 -2.23 13.31
C ASP A 50 12.08 -2.16 14.68
N GLN A 51 11.46 -1.42 15.60
CA GLN A 51 11.76 -1.40 17.03
C GLN A 51 10.47 -1.49 17.85
N ARG A 52 9.45 -2.13 17.28
CA ARG A 52 8.05 -2.08 17.76
C ARG A 52 7.51 -3.41 18.23
N TYR A 53 8.34 -4.45 18.27
CA TYR A 53 7.97 -5.77 18.79
C TYR A 53 8.62 -6.08 20.13
N SER A 54 7.90 -6.83 20.95
CA SER A 54 8.42 -7.43 22.18
C SER A 54 7.98 -8.89 22.32
N GLY A 55 8.67 -9.64 23.19
CA GLY A 55 8.33 -11.04 23.47
C GLY A 55 8.26 -11.91 22.22
N ASN A 56 7.19 -12.70 22.09
CA ASN A 56 6.94 -13.55 20.92
C ASN A 56 6.15 -12.80 19.85
N ARG A 57 6.78 -11.79 19.23
CA ARG A 57 6.21 -10.99 18.12
C ARG A 57 4.93 -10.22 18.51
N GLN A 58 4.89 -9.66 19.71
CA GLN A 58 3.82 -8.77 20.15
C GLN A 58 4.09 -7.34 19.67
N LEU A 59 3.29 -6.87 18.71
CA LEU A 59 3.37 -5.51 18.19
C LEU A 59 2.92 -4.50 19.25
N GLU A 60 3.69 -3.43 19.44
CA GLU A 60 3.40 -2.35 20.39
C GLU A 60 2.04 -1.70 20.11
N ARG A 61 1.28 -1.36 21.17
CA ARG A 61 0.06 -0.57 21.03
C ARG A 61 0.42 0.92 21.11
N PRO A 62 -0.18 1.80 20.29
CA PRO A 62 -1.36 1.59 19.45
C PRO A 62 -1.06 1.19 17.98
N LEU A 63 0.16 0.77 17.67
CA LEU A 63 0.60 0.57 16.28
C LEU A 63 -0.14 -0.59 15.60
N ALA A 64 -0.35 -0.45 14.28
CA ALA A 64 -1.02 -1.46 13.44
C ALA A 64 -0.25 -1.78 12.16
N ALA A 65 1.04 -1.43 12.10
CA ALA A 65 1.95 -1.76 11.00
C ALA A 65 3.25 -2.37 11.51
N VAL A 66 3.86 -3.28 10.74
CA VAL A 66 5.03 -4.08 11.18
C VAL A 66 6.37 -3.33 11.10
N GLN A 67 6.46 -2.28 10.30
CA GLN A 67 7.67 -1.44 10.14
C GLN A 67 7.27 0.03 9.95
N MET A 68 8.20 0.94 10.25
CA MET A 68 7.98 2.39 10.07
C MET A 68 7.75 2.74 8.60
N GLY A 69 6.66 3.44 8.31
CA GLY A 69 6.29 3.88 6.96
C GLY A 69 5.56 2.85 6.10
N LEU A 70 5.31 1.63 6.59
CA LEU A 70 4.41 0.68 5.93
C LEU A 70 2.96 0.88 6.35
N ILE A 71 2.01 0.51 5.49
CA ILE A 71 0.57 0.57 5.81
C ILE A 71 0.17 -0.55 6.78
N TYR A 72 0.53 -1.79 6.47
CA TYR A 72 0.23 -2.98 7.29
C TYR A 72 1.49 -3.83 7.48
N VAL A 73 1.85 -4.58 6.45
CA VAL A 73 2.91 -5.60 6.48
C VAL A 73 3.96 -5.33 5.42
N ASN A 74 5.11 -6.00 5.54
CA ASN A 74 6.12 -6.03 4.51
C ASN A 74 5.67 -6.95 3.36
N PRO A 75 5.62 -6.49 2.10
CA PRO A 75 5.15 -7.31 0.98
C PRO A 75 6.09 -8.49 0.65
N GLU A 76 7.33 -8.47 1.14
CA GLU A 76 8.31 -9.56 0.99
C GLU A 76 8.29 -10.54 2.17
N GLY A 77 7.41 -10.31 3.15
CA GLY A 77 7.30 -11.09 4.38
C GLY A 77 8.09 -10.52 5.57
N PRO A 78 7.95 -11.13 6.76
CA PRO A 78 8.53 -10.63 8.01
C PRO A 78 10.02 -10.29 7.88
N ASN A 79 10.38 -9.00 8.04
CA ASN A 79 11.75 -8.51 7.91
C ASN A 79 12.42 -8.87 6.56
N GLY A 80 11.63 -8.95 5.49
CA GLY A 80 12.09 -9.34 4.15
C GLY A 80 12.32 -10.84 3.97
N ASN A 81 11.91 -11.68 4.93
CA ASN A 81 11.95 -13.13 4.79
C ASN A 81 10.66 -13.63 4.10
N PRO A 82 10.75 -14.23 2.89
CA PRO A 82 9.58 -14.63 2.10
C PRO A 82 8.97 -15.96 2.60
N ASP A 83 8.56 -16.00 3.86
CA ASP A 83 7.78 -17.09 4.45
C ASP A 83 6.29 -16.70 4.49
N PRO A 84 5.44 -17.30 3.65
CA PRO A 84 4.02 -16.97 3.59
C PRO A 84 3.24 -17.29 4.88
N LEU A 85 3.64 -18.33 5.62
CA LEU A 85 2.96 -18.69 6.87
C LEU A 85 3.30 -17.69 7.97
N ALA A 86 4.55 -17.25 8.02
CA ALA A 86 4.96 -16.19 8.93
C ALA A 86 4.31 -14.84 8.54
N ALA A 87 4.24 -14.52 7.25
CA ALA A 87 3.57 -13.31 6.76
C ALA A 87 2.07 -13.31 7.10
N ALA A 88 1.39 -14.45 7.03
CA ALA A 88 -0.04 -14.55 7.37
C ALA A 88 -0.35 -14.20 8.83
N ILE A 89 0.61 -14.40 9.75
CA ILE A 89 0.46 -13.99 11.16
C ILE A 89 0.45 -12.46 11.26
N ASP A 90 1.40 -11.79 10.59
CA ASP A 90 1.46 -10.33 10.55
C ASP A 90 0.25 -9.71 9.85
N VAL A 91 -0.18 -10.31 8.73
CA VAL A 91 -1.37 -9.86 8.00
C VAL A 91 -2.59 -9.91 8.92
N ARG A 92 -2.84 -11.04 9.58
CA ARG A 92 -3.98 -11.18 10.50
C ARG A 92 -3.92 -10.17 11.63
N GLU A 93 -2.78 -10.03 12.31
CA GLU A 93 -2.66 -9.12 13.46
C GLU A 93 -2.86 -7.65 13.05
N THR A 94 -2.22 -7.21 11.96
CA THR A 94 -2.28 -5.81 11.53
C THR A 94 -3.66 -5.43 11.00
N PHE A 95 -4.32 -6.31 10.24
CA PHE A 95 -5.69 -6.09 9.79
C PHE A 95 -6.69 -6.12 10.96
N ALA A 96 -6.53 -7.02 11.93
CA ALA A 96 -7.37 -7.04 13.13
C ALA A 96 -7.27 -5.73 13.93
N ARG A 97 -6.06 -5.13 14.01
CA ARG A 97 -5.86 -3.81 14.62
C ARG A 97 -6.45 -2.65 13.82
N MET A 98 -6.74 -2.88 12.53
CA MET A 98 -7.47 -1.95 11.67
C MET A 98 -8.93 -2.38 11.46
N ALA A 99 -9.48 -3.14 12.40
CA ALA A 99 -10.88 -3.53 12.47
C ALA A 99 -11.38 -4.37 11.28
N MET A 100 -10.52 -5.21 10.71
CA MET A 100 -10.89 -6.20 9.70
C MET A 100 -10.68 -7.61 10.25
N ASP A 101 -11.69 -8.47 10.11
CA ASP A 101 -11.58 -9.89 10.43
C ASP A 101 -10.89 -10.71 9.32
N ASP A 102 -10.81 -12.03 9.50
CA ASP A 102 -10.16 -12.93 8.53
C ASP A 102 -10.86 -12.93 7.16
N GLU A 103 -12.19 -12.84 7.11
CA GLU A 103 -12.96 -12.84 5.85
C GLU A 103 -12.77 -11.50 5.12
N GLU A 104 -12.92 -10.39 5.84
CA GLU A 104 -12.73 -9.04 5.33
C GLU A 104 -11.29 -8.83 4.82
N THR A 105 -10.30 -9.36 5.54
CA THR A 105 -8.89 -9.30 5.15
C THR A 105 -8.64 -10.01 3.82
N VAL A 106 -9.14 -11.23 3.67
CA VAL A 106 -9.01 -11.99 2.41
C VAL A 106 -9.73 -11.25 1.28
N ALA A 107 -10.94 -10.75 1.53
CA ALA A 107 -11.72 -10.02 0.53
C ALA A 107 -11.02 -8.73 0.06
N LEU A 108 -10.42 -7.96 0.98
CA LEU A 108 -9.69 -6.73 0.67
C LEU A 108 -8.42 -7.01 -0.14
N ILE A 109 -7.61 -7.97 0.28
CA ILE A 109 -6.34 -8.31 -0.40
C ILE A 109 -6.62 -8.88 -1.79
N ALA A 110 -7.51 -9.87 -1.89
CA ALA A 110 -7.83 -10.51 -3.18
C ALA A 110 -8.60 -9.57 -4.11
N GLY A 111 -9.54 -8.79 -3.56
CA GLY A 111 -10.28 -7.78 -4.31
C GLY A 111 -9.37 -6.68 -4.84
N GLY A 112 -8.46 -6.16 -4.01
CA GLY A 112 -7.50 -5.14 -4.42
C GLY A 112 -6.53 -5.64 -5.49
N HIS A 113 -5.89 -6.79 -5.26
CA HIS A 113 -4.92 -7.37 -6.20
C HIS A 113 -5.56 -8.04 -7.44
N THR A 114 -6.88 -8.02 -7.57
CA THR A 114 -7.53 -8.29 -8.88
C THR A 114 -7.10 -7.25 -9.93
N PHE A 115 -6.79 -6.03 -9.49
CA PHE A 115 -6.48 -4.89 -10.35
C PHE A 115 -5.00 -4.53 -10.32
N GLY A 116 -4.55 -3.89 -11.41
CA GLY A 116 -3.24 -3.23 -11.50
C GLY A 116 -2.03 -4.16 -11.48
N LYS A 117 -0.91 -3.59 -11.04
CA LYS A 117 0.41 -4.23 -10.97
C LYS A 117 1.30 -3.55 -9.93
N ALA A 118 2.35 -4.25 -9.51
CA ALA A 118 3.49 -3.64 -8.82
C ALA A 118 4.46 -3.01 -9.84
N HIS A 119 5.34 -2.11 -9.38
CA HIS A 119 6.32 -1.40 -10.20
C HIS A 119 7.72 -1.48 -9.60
N GLY A 120 8.67 -2.03 -10.35
CA GLY A 120 10.03 -2.38 -9.97
C GLY A 120 10.94 -2.57 -11.17
N ALA A 121 10.74 -1.80 -12.24
CA ALA A 121 11.47 -1.94 -13.50
C ALA A 121 13.00 -1.74 -13.36
N HIS A 122 13.42 -1.00 -12.33
CA HIS A 122 14.81 -0.73 -12.00
C HIS A 122 15.03 -0.81 -10.49
N ASP A 123 16.30 -0.92 -10.08
CA ASP A 123 16.67 -0.93 -8.65
C ASP A 123 16.34 0.44 -8.00
N PRO A 124 15.41 0.48 -7.02
CA PRO A 124 15.04 1.72 -6.36
C PRO A 124 16.22 2.41 -5.67
N GLY A 125 17.19 1.64 -5.14
CA GLY A 125 18.32 2.17 -4.39
C GLY A 125 19.30 3.00 -5.23
N THR A 126 19.26 2.85 -6.55
CA THR A 126 20.13 3.60 -7.48
C THR A 126 19.35 4.55 -8.39
N CYS A 127 18.07 4.29 -8.63
CA CYS A 127 17.28 5.01 -9.63
C CYS A 127 16.33 6.07 -9.04
N VAL A 128 15.82 5.85 -7.82
CA VAL A 128 14.75 6.66 -7.23
C VAL A 128 15.33 7.71 -6.30
N GLY A 129 15.01 8.98 -6.57
CA GLY A 129 15.43 10.12 -5.74
C GLY A 129 14.63 10.27 -4.43
N PRO A 130 14.89 11.36 -3.70
CA PRO A 130 14.25 11.63 -2.40
C PRO A 130 12.73 11.66 -2.46
N GLU A 131 12.08 11.33 -1.34
CA GLU A 131 10.64 11.43 -1.14
C GLU A 131 10.16 12.90 -1.15
N PRO A 132 8.85 13.18 -1.28
CA PRO A 132 8.34 14.55 -1.49
C PRO A 132 8.79 15.59 -0.46
N SER A 133 8.98 15.21 0.80
CA SER A 133 9.43 16.12 1.88
C SER A 133 10.90 16.52 1.79
N ALA A 134 11.74 15.69 1.16
CA ALA A 134 13.17 15.95 0.98
C ALA A 134 13.54 16.30 -0.48
N ALA A 135 12.57 16.30 -1.39
CA ALA A 135 12.76 16.67 -2.77
C ALA A 135 13.01 18.18 -2.94
N GLY A 136 13.72 18.55 -4.01
CA GLY A 136 13.96 19.95 -4.36
C GLY A 136 12.65 20.69 -4.68
N VAL A 137 12.59 21.98 -4.38
CA VAL A 137 11.39 22.83 -4.59
C VAL A 137 10.93 22.85 -6.04
N GLU A 138 11.84 22.64 -7.00
CA GLU A 138 11.53 22.55 -8.43
C GLU A 138 10.68 21.31 -8.79
N GLN A 139 10.58 20.31 -7.90
CA GLN A 139 9.65 19.18 -8.05
C GLN A 139 8.21 19.54 -7.66
N GLN A 140 7.96 20.73 -7.12
CA GLN A 140 6.62 21.27 -6.86
C GLN A 140 5.73 20.34 -6.01
N GLY A 141 6.31 19.74 -4.96
CA GLY A 141 5.61 18.83 -4.05
C GLY A 141 5.55 17.37 -4.51
N LEU A 142 6.15 17.03 -5.66
CA LEU A 142 6.40 15.65 -6.06
C LEU A 142 7.73 15.15 -5.48
N GLY A 143 7.89 13.83 -5.42
CA GLY A 143 9.11 13.15 -4.99
C GLY A 143 9.33 11.85 -5.75
N TRP A 144 10.26 11.03 -5.28
CA TRP A 144 10.64 9.74 -5.89
C TRP A 144 10.97 9.86 -7.37
N LYS A 145 11.60 10.97 -7.77
CA LYS A 145 11.97 11.21 -9.16
C LYS A 145 12.87 10.07 -9.62
N ASN A 146 12.40 9.32 -10.61
CA ASN A 146 13.16 8.23 -11.20
C ASN A 146 14.08 8.75 -12.31
N SER A 147 15.37 8.44 -12.18
CA SER A 147 16.43 8.85 -13.10
C SER A 147 16.80 7.77 -14.14
N CYS A 148 16.27 6.56 -14.00
CA CYS A 148 16.52 5.44 -14.89
C CYS A 148 15.47 5.39 -16.02
N GLY A 149 15.96 5.12 -17.24
CA GLY A 149 15.11 5.10 -18.43
C GLY A 149 14.34 6.41 -18.64
N LYS A 150 13.04 6.30 -18.92
CA LYS A 150 12.10 7.43 -19.01
C LYS A 150 11.66 7.97 -17.65
N GLY A 151 11.88 7.21 -16.58
CA GLY A 151 11.42 7.54 -15.22
C GLY A 151 9.92 7.33 -14.98
N ASN A 152 9.17 6.87 -15.98
CA ASN A 152 7.74 6.60 -15.93
C ASN A 152 7.34 5.51 -16.94
N ALA A 153 6.04 5.16 -17.00
CA ALA A 153 5.51 4.11 -17.87
C ALA A 153 6.23 2.76 -17.67
N GLU A 154 6.89 2.21 -18.70
CA GLU A 154 7.62 0.94 -18.62
C GLU A 154 8.80 0.96 -17.64
N ASP A 155 9.33 2.15 -17.32
CA ASP A 155 10.46 2.35 -16.42
C ASP A 155 10.02 2.72 -15.00
N THR A 156 8.71 2.68 -14.69
CA THR A 156 8.19 3.07 -13.37
C THR A 156 8.76 2.19 -12.26
N VAL A 157 9.16 2.82 -11.16
CA VAL A 157 9.53 2.17 -9.90
C VAL A 157 8.60 2.67 -8.80
N GLY A 158 7.95 1.75 -8.10
CA GLY A 158 7.08 1.99 -6.96
C GLY A 158 7.63 1.25 -5.74
N SER A 159 7.14 0.04 -5.48
CA SER A 159 7.63 -0.79 -4.37
C SER A 159 8.99 -1.45 -4.65
N GLY A 160 9.42 -1.54 -5.91
CA GLY A 160 10.57 -2.37 -6.31
C GLY A 160 10.18 -3.80 -6.70
N LEU A 161 8.96 -4.23 -6.41
CA LEU A 161 8.38 -5.48 -6.94
C LEU A 161 7.75 -5.21 -8.31
N GLU A 162 7.82 -6.17 -9.23
CA GLU A 162 7.36 -5.97 -10.62
C GLU A 162 6.37 -7.07 -11.05
N GLY A 163 5.30 -6.66 -11.74
CA GLY A 163 4.35 -7.57 -12.37
C GLY A 163 2.90 -7.39 -11.95
N ALA A 164 1.99 -7.88 -12.78
CA ALA A 164 0.55 -7.90 -12.52
C ALA A 164 0.12 -9.26 -11.92
N TRP A 165 -0.92 -9.25 -11.09
CA TRP A 165 -1.45 -10.48 -10.50
C TRP A 165 -2.49 -11.19 -11.39
N SER A 166 -3.12 -10.45 -12.31
CA SER A 166 -4.15 -10.97 -13.22
C SER A 166 -3.80 -10.67 -14.67
N SER A 167 -4.32 -11.49 -15.59
CA SER A 167 -4.12 -11.29 -17.05
C SER A 167 -4.96 -10.13 -17.61
N ASN A 168 -5.96 -9.65 -16.87
CA ASN A 168 -6.74 -8.48 -17.22
C ASN A 168 -6.75 -7.49 -16.03
N PRO A 169 -5.66 -6.73 -15.83
CA PRO A 169 -5.44 -5.91 -14.63
C PRO A 169 -6.37 -4.68 -14.53
N ILE A 170 -7.22 -4.44 -15.52
CA ILE A 170 -8.15 -3.30 -15.56
C ILE A 170 -9.62 -3.76 -15.60
N ALA A 171 -9.89 -4.98 -15.12
CA ALA A 171 -11.25 -5.52 -15.02
C ALA A 171 -11.43 -6.35 -13.75
N PHE A 172 -12.61 -6.26 -13.15
CA PHE A 172 -12.99 -7.12 -12.06
C PHE A 172 -13.19 -8.56 -12.58
N THR A 173 -12.38 -9.48 -12.06
CA THR A 173 -12.38 -10.90 -12.44
C THR A 173 -12.05 -11.77 -11.22
N THR A 174 -12.19 -13.08 -11.33
CA THR A 174 -11.68 -14.05 -10.34
C THR A 174 -10.19 -14.38 -10.54
N GLY A 175 -9.53 -13.71 -11.50
CA GLY A 175 -8.20 -14.08 -11.99
C GLY A 175 -7.11 -14.11 -10.92
N TYR A 176 -7.19 -13.25 -9.89
CA TYR A 176 -6.25 -13.28 -8.77
C TYR A 176 -6.29 -14.64 -8.03
N LEU A 177 -7.49 -15.07 -7.61
CA LEU A 177 -7.66 -16.33 -6.89
C LEU A 177 -7.42 -17.53 -7.82
N ASP A 178 -7.89 -17.46 -9.06
CA ASP A 178 -7.67 -18.52 -10.05
C ASP A 178 -6.17 -18.73 -10.31
N ASN A 179 -5.36 -17.67 -10.29
CA ASN A 179 -3.91 -17.79 -10.44
C ASN A 179 -3.22 -18.28 -9.17
N LEU A 180 -3.69 -17.84 -7.99
CA LEU A 180 -3.09 -18.20 -6.70
C LEU A 180 -3.25 -19.70 -6.36
N PHE A 181 -4.36 -20.32 -6.73
CA PHE A 181 -4.67 -21.72 -6.41
C PHE A 181 -4.28 -22.73 -7.48
N ARG A 182 -3.62 -22.30 -8.56
CA ARG A 182 -3.17 -23.17 -9.65
C ARG A 182 -1.86 -23.89 -9.35
#